data_AF-A0A6B2LNR8-F1
#
_entry.id   AF-A0A6B2LNR8-F1
#
_cell.length_a   1.000
_cell.length_b   1.000
_cell.length_c   1.000
_cell.angle_alpha   90.00
_cell.angle_beta   90.00
_cell.angle_gamma   90.00
#
_symmetry.space_group_name_H-M   'P 1'
#
loop_
_entity.id
_entity.type
_entity.pdbx_description
1 polymer ?
#
loop_
_entity_poly.entity_id
_entity_poly.type
_entity_poly.pdbx_seq_one_letter_code
_entity_poly.pdbx_strand_id
1 'polypeptide(L)'
;MVQCDEGINTLGSPCSSNTDCRDNQFCKQTACQYPGICAMRSDNCPAISVPVCGCDGRTYSSECVAVAYGVSVSEENICGPPPAVPCTSNSDCPSEQYCKKDNGNCEASSSGSCEAKPAFCTREYFPVCSCDGTTYPNECTARTAGQNLLHLGSPCN
;
A
#
# COMPACT_ATOMS: atom_id res chain seq x y z
N MET A 1 -40.43 -21.60 25.78
CA MET A 1 -39.89 -20.37 26.39
C MET A 1 -38.72 -19.96 25.51
N VAL A 2 -38.88 -18.99 24.62
CA VAL A 2 -37.77 -18.47 23.81
C VAL A 2 -37.15 -17.36 24.65
N GLN A 3 -35.92 -17.57 25.12
CA GLN A 3 -35.14 -16.50 25.76
C GLN A 3 -34.75 -15.51 24.67
N CYS A 4 -35.10 -14.24 24.84
CA CYS A 4 -34.46 -13.15 24.12
C CYS A 4 -33.07 -12.96 24.74
N ASP A 5 -32.02 -13.27 24.00
CA ASP A 5 -30.64 -12.89 24.35
C ASP A 5 -30.56 -11.35 24.40
N GLU A 6 -30.66 -10.78 25.59
CA GLU A 6 -30.39 -9.37 25.80
C GLU A 6 -28.87 -9.13 25.70
N GLY A 7 -28.41 -8.64 24.55
CA GLY A 7 -27.09 -8.02 24.42
C GLY A 7 -26.28 -8.34 23.17
N ILE A 8 -26.61 -9.38 22.39
CA ILE A 8 -25.86 -9.76 21.18
C ILE A 8 -26.72 -9.58 19.94
N ASN A 9 -26.28 -8.71 19.03
CA ASN A 9 -26.95 -8.40 17.78
C ASN A 9 -26.92 -9.58 16.80
N THR A 10 -28.02 -9.75 16.07
CA THR A 10 -28.20 -10.81 15.06
C THR A 10 -27.76 -10.35 13.66
N LEU A 11 -27.82 -11.24 12.67
CA LEU A 11 -27.52 -10.90 11.28
C LEU A 11 -28.32 -9.67 10.82
N GLY A 12 -27.63 -8.67 10.26
CA GLY A 12 -28.23 -7.43 9.76
C GLY A 12 -28.51 -6.36 10.82
N SER A 13 -28.35 -6.68 12.12
CA SER A 13 -28.47 -5.69 13.19
C SER A 13 -27.29 -4.72 13.20
N PRO A 14 -27.49 -3.46 13.63
CA PRO A 14 -26.42 -2.47 13.69
C PRO A 14 -25.34 -2.85 14.70
N CYS A 15 -24.09 -2.51 14.41
CA CYS A 15 -22.95 -2.77 15.28
C CYS A 15 -21.92 -1.63 15.21
N SER A 16 -21.15 -1.49 16.26
CA SER A 16 -19.96 -0.63 16.34
C SER A 16 -18.67 -1.44 16.32
N SER A 17 -18.71 -2.69 16.79
CA SER A 17 -17.57 -3.60 16.85
C SER A 17 -17.98 -5.06 16.76
N ASN A 18 -17.00 -5.97 16.61
CA ASN A 18 -17.27 -7.41 16.51
C ASN A 18 -17.92 -8.00 17.77
N THR A 19 -17.73 -7.39 18.95
CA THR A 19 -18.34 -7.87 20.20
C THR A 19 -19.84 -7.66 20.24
N ASP A 20 -20.36 -6.80 19.37
CA ASP A 20 -21.80 -6.59 19.25
C ASP A 20 -22.47 -7.75 18.51
N CYS A 21 -21.73 -8.56 17.76
CA CYS A 21 -22.26 -9.61 16.89
C CYS A 21 -22.05 -11.01 17.46
N ARG A 22 -22.81 -11.99 16.97
CA ARG A 22 -22.64 -13.41 17.35
C ARG A 22 -21.26 -13.97 16.93
N ASP A 23 -20.84 -15.07 17.55
CA ASP A 23 -19.52 -15.68 17.36
C ASP A 23 -19.15 -15.97 15.88
N ASN A 24 -20.13 -16.35 15.05
CA ASN A 24 -19.94 -16.61 13.62
C ASN A 24 -20.13 -15.37 12.72
N GLN A 25 -20.25 -14.20 13.33
CA GLN A 25 -20.46 -12.92 12.67
C GLN A 25 -19.29 -11.98 12.95
N PHE A 26 -19.29 -10.88 12.23
CA PHE A 26 -18.40 -9.75 12.48
C PHE A 26 -19.16 -8.46 12.14
N CYS A 27 -18.68 -7.34 12.66
CA CYS A 27 -19.23 -6.06 12.32
C CYS A 27 -18.68 -5.61 10.97
N LYS A 28 -19.52 -5.71 9.92
CA LYS A 28 -19.20 -5.19 8.59
C LYS A 28 -19.41 -3.68 8.62
N GLN A 29 -18.32 -2.97 8.91
CA GLN A 29 -18.30 -1.52 8.99
C GLN A 29 -18.54 -0.90 7.61
N THR A 30 -19.17 0.26 7.58
CA THR A 30 -19.38 1.02 6.33
C THR A 30 -18.05 1.60 5.81
N ALA A 31 -17.19 1.98 6.74
CA ALA A 31 -15.79 2.36 6.55
C ALA A 31 -15.06 2.08 7.87
N CYS A 32 -13.73 1.99 7.86
CA CYS A 32 -12.98 1.72 9.08
C CYS A 32 -13.31 2.75 10.18
N GLN A 33 -13.58 2.25 11.39
CA GLN A 33 -13.99 3.05 12.56
C GLN A 33 -15.43 3.61 12.51
N TYR A 34 -16.19 3.34 11.44
CA TYR A 34 -17.61 3.69 11.37
C TYR A 34 -18.50 2.50 11.77
N PRO A 35 -19.72 2.76 12.28
CA PRO A 35 -20.70 1.72 12.50
C PRO A 35 -21.00 0.90 11.24
N GLY A 36 -21.51 -0.29 11.47
CA GLY A 36 -21.80 -1.27 10.44
C GLY A 36 -23.03 -2.11 10.77
N ILE A 37 -23.10 -3.25 10.10
CA ILE A 37 -24.09 -4.29 10.37
C ILE A 37 -23.40 -5.61 10.66
N CYS A 38 -23.99 -6.41 11.54
CA CYS A 38 -23.51 -7.77 11.78
C CYS A 38 -23.70 -8.60 10.51
N ALA A 39 -22.60 -9.13 9.98
CA ALA A 39 -22.57 -9.97 8.79
C ALA A 39 -21.91 -11.32 9.10
N MET A 40 -22.27 -12.35 8.35
CA MET A 40 -21.64 -13.67 8.48
C MET A 40 -20.15 -13.60 8.11
N ARG A 41 -19.31 -14.33 8.83
CA ARG A 41 -17.98 -14.67 8.35
C ARG A 41 -18.09 -15.68 7.20
N SER A 42 -17.07 -15.73 6.36
CA SER A 42 -17.00 -16.69 5.24
C SER A 42 -16.02 -17.80 5.57
N ASP A 43 -16.50 -19.05 5.62
CA ASP A 43 -15.63 -20.21 5.90
C ASP A 43 -15.04 -20.85 4.63
N ASN A 44 -15.52 -20.44 3.45
CA ASN A 44 -15.13 -21.03 2.17
C ASN A 44 -14.73 -19.92 1.19
N CYS A 45 -13.44 -19.68 1.07
CA CYS A 45 -12.91 -18.69 0.14
C CYS A 45 -12.36 -19.33 -1.14
N PRO A 46 -12.74 -18.82 -2.32
CA PRO A 46 -12.10 -19.24 -3.57
C PRO A 46 -10.63 -18.79 -3.57
N ALA A 47 -9.80 -19.49 -4.34
CA ALA A 47 -8.39 -19.15 -4.54
C ALA A 47 -8.24 -17.95 -5.50
N ILE A 48 -8.82 -16.81 -5.14
CA ILE A 48 -8.68 -15.54 -5.84
C ILE A 48 -7.67 -14.66 -5.11
N SER A 49 -6.73 -14.07 -5.85
CA SER A 49 -5.63 -13.27 -5.31
C SER A 49 -5.77 -11.81 -5.74
N VAL A 50 -6.74 -11.12 -5.14
CA VAL A 50 -6.99 -9.68 -5.33
C VAL A 50 -6.88 -9.06 -3.95
N PRO A 51 -5.70 -8.55 -3.56
CA PRO A 51 -5.44 -8.18 -2.18
C PRO A 51 -6.30 -6.97 -1.75
N VAL A 52 -6.63 -6.93 -0.47
CA VAL A 52 -7.41 -5.86 0.18
C VAL A 52 -6.71 -5.42 1.48
N CYS A 53 -6.85 -4.15 1.86
CA CYS A 53 -6.43 -3.70 3.19
C CYS A 53 -7.57 -3.90 4.21
N GLY A 54 -7.28 -4.57 5.33
CA GLY A 54 -8.21 -4.67 6.45
C GLY A 54 -8.16 -3.43 7.35
N CYS A 55 -9.26 -3.15 8.06
CA CYS A 55 -9.31 -2.11 9.09
C CYS A 55 -8.43 -2.41 10.32
N ASP A 56 -7.84 -3.61 10.40
CA ASP A 56 -6.81 -4.00 11.35
C ASP A 56 -5.38 -3.67 10.90
N GLY A 57 -5.23 -3.03 9.72
CA GLY A 57 -3.94 -2.66 9.14
C GLY A 57 -3.19 -3.82 8.48
N ARG A 58 -3.84 -4.97 8.25
CA ARG A 58 -3.23 -6.13 7.59
C ARG A 58 -3.76 -6.28 6.18
N THR A 59 -2.86 -6.57 5.23
CA THR A 59 -3.25 -6.92 3.86
C THR A 59 -3.71 -8.38 3.81
N TYR A 60 -4.92 -8.60 3.31
CA TYR A 60 -5.47 -9.93 3.07
C TYR A 60 -5.39 -10.27 1.58
N SER A 61 -5.26 -11.55 1.24
CA SER A 61 -5.15 -12.01 -0.16
C SER A 61 -6.43 -11.82 -0.97
N SER A 62 -7.58 -11.68 -0.31
CA SER A 62 -8.87 -11.26 -0.88
C SER A 62 -9.85 -10.76 0.18
N GLU A 63 -10.90 -10.05 -0.24
CA GLU A 63 -12.02 -9.64 0.63
C GLU A 63 -12.63 -10.84 1.38
N CYS A 64 -12.82 -11.97 0.72
CA CYS A 64 -13.35 -13.17 1.37
C CYS A 64 -12.49 -13.59 2.56
N VAL A 65 -11.17 -13.60 2.36
CA VAL A 65 -10.24 -13.99 3.42
C VAL A 65 -10.29 -12.99 4.57
N ALA A 66 -10.35 -11.68 4.30
CA ALA A 66 -10.56 -10.67 5.36
C ALA A 66 -11.85 -10.92 6.16
N VAL A 67 -12.95 -11.19 5.46
CA VAL A 67 -14.26 -11.51 6.06
C VAL A 67 -14.21 -12.81 6.88
N ALA A 68 -13.46 -13.83 6.45
CA ALA A 68 -13.24 -15.06 7.21
C ALA A 68 -12.58 -14.79 8.58
N TYR A 69 -11.64 -13.84 8.62
CA TYR A 69 -11.00 -13.38 9.86
C TYR A 69 -11.88 -12.39 10.65
N GLY A 70 -13.06 -12.02 10.15
CA GLY A 70 -13.96 -11.06 10.78
C GLY A 70 -13.46 -9.61 10.69
N VAL A 71 -12.74 -9.28 9.63
CA VAL A 71 -12.15 -7.95 9.41
C VAL A 71 -12.87 -7.24 8.27
N SER A 72 -13.30 -6.00 8.53
CA SER A 72 -13.83 -5.11 7.49
C SER A 72 -12.70 -4.60 6.59
N VAL A 73 -12.99 -4.43 5.30
CA VAL A 73 -12.05 -3.93 4.31
C VAL A 73 -12.09 -2.40 4.28
N SER A 74 -10.93 -1.76 4.20
CA SER A 74 -10.78 -0.32 4.02
C SER A 74 -10.93 0.06 2.54
N GLU A 75 -10.94 1.35 2.23
CA GLU A 75 -10.94 1.81 0.83
C GLU A 75 -9.58 1.56 0.12
N GLU A 76 -8.54 1.17 0.85
CA GLU A 76 -7.22 0.86 0.30
C GLU A 76 -7.15 -0.59 -0.21
N ASN A 77 -6.49 -0.80 -1.35
CA ASN A 77 -6.28 -2.15 -1.88
C ASN A 77 -5.24 -2.95 -1.07
N ILE A 78 -4.19 -2.33 -0.57
CA ILE A 78 -3.21 -2.98 0.31
C ILE A 78 -2.86 -2.01 1.42
N CYS A 79 -2.56 -2.51 2.61
CA CYS A 79 -2.19 -1.64 3.70
C CYS A 79 -0.76 -1.13 3.47
N GLY A 80 -0.63 0.20 3.38
CA GLY A 80 0.63 0.87 3.12
C GLY A 80 1.12 0.76 1.67
N PRO A 81 2.27 1.36 1.36
CA PRO A 81 2.88 1.24 0.04
C PRO A 81 3.23 -0.23 -0.24
N PRO A 82 3.26 -0.66 -1.52
CA PRO A 82 3.76 -1.98 -1.88
C PRO A 82 5.13 -2.23 -1.24
N PRO A 83 5.44 -3.48 -0.83
CA PRO A 83 6.76 -3.79 -0.30
C PRO A 83 7.82 -3.36 -1.30
N ALA A 84 8.78 -2.57 -0.83
CA ALA A 84 9.88 -2.09 -1.63
C ALA A 84 10.66 -3.30 -2.18
N VAL A 85 10.73 -3.42 -3.51
CA VAL A 85 11.50 -4.48 -4.16
C VAL A 85 12.98 -4.10 -4.06
N PRO A 86 13.82 -4.87 -3.35
CA PRO A 86 15.22 -4.53 -3.21
C PRO A 86 15.93 -4.66 -4.56
N CYS A 87 16.87 -3.76 -4.83
CA CYS A 87 17.68 -3.76 -6.04
C CYS A 87 19.09 -3.29 -5.74
N THR A 88 20.00 -3.53 -6.67
CA THR A 88 21.33 -2.91 -6.71
C THR A 88 21.55 -2.09 -7.97
N SER A 89 20.77 -2.38 -9.01
CA SER A 89 20.86 -1.80 -10.35
C SER A 89 19.49 -1.71 -11.02
N ASN A 90 19.38 -0.90 -12.07
CA ASN A 90 18.12 -0.76 -12.82
C ASN A 90 17.68 -2.06 -13.51
N SER A 91 18.58 -3.03 -13.75
CA SER A 91 18.22 -4.34 -14.32
C SER A 91 17.49 -5.25 -13.34
N ASP A 92 17.54 -4.96 -12.04
CA ASP A 92 16.79 -5.69 -11.03
C ASP A 92 15.31 -5.26 -10.99
N CYS A 93 14.96 -4.18 -11.69
CA CYS A 93 13.64 -3.56 -11.67
C CYS A 93 12.90 -3.73 -13.00
N PRO A 94 11.55 -3.76 -12.99
CA PRO A 94 10.75 -3.66 -14.21
C PRO A 94 11.05 -2.40 -15.02
N SER A 95 10.77 -2.40 -16.33
CA SER A 95 11.13 -1.29 -17.25
C SER A 95 10.58 0.08 -16.84
N GLU A 96 9.40 0.11 -16.23
CA GLU A 96 8.71 1.32 -15.74
C GLU A 96 9.25 1.81 -14.39
N GLN A 97 10.23 1.11 -13.83
CA GLN A 97 10.86 1.43 -12.55
C GLN A 97 12.36 1.65 -12.73
N TYR A 98 12.99 2.18 -11.70
CA TYR A 98 14.44 2.28 -11.60
C TYR A 98 14.86 1.97 -10.17
N CYS A 99 16.13 1.60 -9.99
CA CYS A 99 16.69 1.32 -8.69
C CYS A 99 17.06 2.62 -7.99
N LYS A 100 16.14 3.10 -7.15
CA LYS A 100 16.28 4.33 -6.38
C LYS A 100 17.15 4.08 -5.16
N LYS A 101 18.26 4.81 -5.08
CA LYS A 101 19.22 4.82 -3.97
C LYS A 101 19.11 6.14 -3.21
N ASP A 102 19.70 6.19 -2.03
CA ASP A 102 19.78 7.43 -1.26
C ASP A 102 20.64 8.48 -1.98
N ASN A 103 20.26 9.75 -1.85
CA ASN A 103 21.00 10.85 -2.46
C ASN A 103 22.44 10.88 -1.90
N GLY A 104 23.41 11.05 -2.78
CA GLY A 104 24.84 10.99 -2.46
C GLY A 104 25.43 9.57 -2.54
N ASN A 105 24.60 8.53 -2.67
CA ASN A 105 25.06 7.16 -2.84
C ASN A 105 25.24 6.80 -4.31
N CYS A 106 26.44 7.07 -4.83
CA CYS A 106 26.82 6.81 -6.22
C CYS A 106 27.52 5.46 -6.43
N GLU A 107 27.55 4.61 -5.41
CA GLU A 107 28.15 3.28 -5.50
C GLU A 107 27.28 2.35 -6.37
N ALA A 108 27.88 1.79 -7.41
CA ALA A 108 27.18 0.99 -8.41
C ALA A 108 26.41 -0.20 -7.80
N SER A 109 26.94 -0.81 -6.74
CA SER A 109 26.36 -1.99 -6.09
C SER A 109 25.61 -1.69 -4.78
N SER A 110 25.46 -0.41 -4.42
CA SER A 110 24.65 -0.05 -3.25
C SER A 110 23.22 -0.55 -3.38
N SER A 111 22.67 -1.04 -2.28
CA SER A 111 21.27 -1.43 -2.18
C SER A 111 20.37 -0.20 -2.37
N GLY A 112 19.30 -0.41 -3.12
CA GLY A 112 18.20 0.54 -3.30
C GLY A 112 16.87 -0.18 -3.28
N SER A 113 15.84 0.51 -3.74
CA SER A 113 14.52 -0.06 -3.95
C SER A 113 13.98 0.34 -5.32
N CYS A 114 13.29 -0.58 -5.98
CA CYS A 114 12.64 -0.27 -7.25
C CYS A 114 11.50 0.71 -7.01
N GLU A 115 11.61 1.90 -7.61
CA GLU A 115 10.60 2.96 -7.55
C GLU A 115 10.11 3.25 -8.97
N ALA A 116 8.83 3.58 -9.10
CA ALA A 116 8.25 3.94 -10.39
C ALA A 116 8.92 5.19 -10.96
N LYS A 117 9.23 5.15 -12.26
CA LYS A 117 9.64 6.34 -13.00
C LYS A 117 8.43 7.28 -13.10
N PRO A 118 8.58 8.58 -12.81
CA PRO A 118 7.51 9.54 -13.03
C PRO A 118 7.10 9.56 -14.51
N ALA A 119 5.80 9.41 -14.77
CA ALA A 119 5.24 9.47 -16.12
C ALA A 119 5.14 10.91 -16.67
N PHE A 120 5.02 11.88 -15.78
CA PHE A 120 4.90 13.29 -16.13
C PHE A 120 5.76 14.12 -15.18
N CYS A 121 6.45 15.11 -15.76
CA CYS A 121 7.20 16.10 -15.01
C CYS A 121 6.73 17.50 -15.37
N THR A 122 6.64 18.33 -14.35
CA THR A 122 6.45 19.77 -14.48
C THR A 122 7.77 20.42 -14.94
N ARG A 123 7.70 21.66 -15.44
CA ARG A 123 8.81 22.36 -16.12
C ARG A 123 9.55 23.36 -15.23
N GLU A 124 9.33 23.31 -13.92
CA GLU A 124 10.08 24.09 -12.95
C GLU A 124 11.57 23.73 -12.99
N TYR A 125 12.38 24.73 -12.73
CA TYR A 125 13.83 24.61 -12.73
C TYR A 125 14.35 24.62 -11.29
N PHE A 126 14.58 23.42 -10.76
CA PHE A 126 15.21 23.17 -9.46
C PHE A 126 16.32 22.14 -9.68
N PRO A 127 17.49 22.57 -10.17
CA PRO A 127 18.47 21.67 -10.74
C PRO A 127 19.00 20.67 -9.72
N VAL A 128 19.32 19.48 -10.22
CA VAL A 128 19.93 18.39 -9.45
C VAL A 128 21.13 17.83 -10.21
N CYS A 129 22.09 17.28 -9.49
CA CYS A 129 23.23 16.58 -10.06
C CYS A 129 23.07 15.07 -9.85
N SER A 130 23.14 14.29 -10.94
CA SER A 130 23.16 12.83 -10.86
C SER A 130 24.56 12.25 -10.70
N CYS A 131 24.62 10.99 -10.29
CA CYS A 131 25.88 10.26 -10.06
C CYS A 131 26.72 10.05 -11.33
N ASP A 132 26.15 10.21 -12.52
CA ASP A 132 26.86 10.19 -13.81
C ASP A 132 27.48 11.56 -14.17
N GLY A 133 27.31 12.59 -13.33
CA GLY A 133 27.77 13.96 -13.60
C GLY A 133 26.84 14.77 -14.50
N THR A 134 25.64 14.27 -14.81
CA THR A 134 24.64 14.99 -15.59
C THR A 134 23.82 15.93 -14.69
N THR A 135 23.58 17.15 -15.15
CA THR A 135 22.62 18.06 -14.51
C THR A 135 21.24 17.88 -15.11
N TYR A 136 20.24 17.63 -14.26
CA TYR A 136 18.84 17.57 -14.66
C TYR A 136 18.10 18.85 -14.24
N PRO A 137 17.16 19.36 -15.06
CA PRO A 137 16.38 20.57 -14.74
C PRO A 137 15.62 20.49 -13.41
N ASN A 138 15.14 19.30 -13.05
CA ASN A 138 14.54 19.00 -11.76
C ASN A 138 14.65 17.51 -11.43
N GLU A 139 14.41 17.18 -10.17
CA GLU A 139 14.44 15.80 -9.67
C GLU A 139 13.53 14.86 -10.47
N CYS A 140 12.33 15.30 -10.84
CA CYS A 140 11.40 14.48 -11.63
C CYS A 140 12.05 14.01 -12.94
N THR A 141 12.66 14.93 -13.70
CA THR A 141 13.32 14.59 -14.97
C THR A 141 14.50 13.63 -14.79
N ALA A 142 15.23 13.71 -13.68
CA ALA A 142 16.29 12.76 -13.36
C ALA A 142 15.75 11.36 -13.05
N ARG A 143 14.67 11.29 -12.26
CA ARG A 143 14.01 10.03 -11.91
C ARG A 143 13.35 9.36 -13.13
N THR A 144 12.76 10.14 -14.05
CA THR A 144 12.24 9.62 -15.33
C THR A 144 13.35 8.98 -16.17
N ALA A 145 14.55 9.56 -16.16
CA ALA A 145 15.74 8.98 -16.79
C ALA A 145 16.36 7.81 -16.01
N GLY A 146 15.80 7.46 -14.84
CA GLY A 146 16.28 6.37 -13.98
C GLY A 146 17.63 6.65 -13.32
N GLN A 147 17.95 7.92 -13.07
CA GLN A 147 19.22 8.34 -12.47
C GLN A 147 19.14 8.42 -10.95
N ASN A 148 20.25 8.03 -10.29
CA ASN A 148 20.48 8.28 -8.88
C ASN A 148 21.18 9.63 -8.70
N LEU A 149 20.80 10.36 -7.65
CA LEU A 149 21.25 11.73 -7.44
C LEU A 149 22.48 11.78 -6.53
N LEU A 150 23.48 12.54 -6.94
CA LEU A 150 24.62 12.89 -6.09
C LEU A 150 24.20 13.94 -5.04
N HIS A 151 23.52 15.00 -5.47
CA HIS A 151 22.95 16.01 -4.57
C HIS A 151 21.77 16.74 -5.21
N LEU A 152 20.98 17.39 -4.34
CA LEU A 152 19.83 18.22 -4.73
C LEU A 152 20.21 19.71 -4.72
N GLY A 153 19.38 20.53 -5.39
CA GLY A 153 19.37 21.98 -5.22
C GLY A 153 20.45 22.75 -5.95
N SER A 154 21.29 22.08 -6.75
CA SER A 154 22.30 22.70 -7.60
C SER A 154 22.63 21.81 -8.81
N PRO A 155 23.10 22.41 -9.92
CA PRO A 155 23.69 21.65 -11.01
C PRO A 155 24.99 20.97 -10.55
N CYS A 156 25.51 20.05 -11.37
CA CYS A 156 26.87 19.58 -11.18
C CYS A 156 27.84 20.76 -11.40
N ASN A 157 28.95 20.76 -10.63
CA ASN A 157 30.02 21.77 -10.56
C ASN A 157 29.83 22.88 -9.51
#